data_AF-A0A7L9UKL3-F1
#
_entry.id   AF-A0A7L9UKL3-F1
#
_cell.length_a   1.000
_cell.length_b   1.000
_cell.length_c   1.000
_cell.angle_alpha   90.00
_cell.angle_beta   90.00
_cell.angle_gamma   90.00
#
_symmetry.space_group_name_H-M   'P 1'
#
loop_
_entity.id
_entity.type
_entity.pdbx_description
1 polymer ?
#
loop_
_entity_poly.entity_id
_entity_poly.type
_entity_poly.pdbx_seq_one_letter_code
_entity_poly.pdbx_strand_id
1 'polypeptide(L)'
;MTGEELKQQIALYESADHTVHLDVKVDEDTVWLNRKQLALLFGRDIKTISKHVGNALREELNGFSVVAEFATTASDGKTYQVEHYNLDMILSVGYRVKSKEGI
;
A
#
# COMPACT_ATOMS: atom_id res chain seq x y z
N MET A 1 17.57 -18.32 -22.96
CA MET A 1 16.09 -18.26 -22.79
C MET A 1 15.84 -19.03 -21.50
N THR A 2 15.56 -18.41 -20.37
CA THR A 2 14.29 -17.75 -20.05
C THR A 2 14.52 -16.71 -18.94
N GLY A 3 14.54 -15.43 -19.30
CA GLY A 3 14.27 -14.38 -18.32
C GLY A 3 12.77 -14.41 -18.11
N GLU A 4 12.33 -14.96 -16.98
CA GLU A 4 10.95 -14.79 -16.57
C GLU A 4 10.75 -13.28 -16.33
N GLU A 5 10.11 -12.63 -17.29
CA GLU A 5 9.53 -11.32 -17.10
C GLU A 5 8.61 -11.42 -15.88
N LEU A 6 9.03 -10.82 -14.76
CA LEU A 6 8.18 -10.52 -13.62
C LEU A 6 6.95 -9.79 -14.16
N LYS A 7 5.88 -10.52 -14.45
CA LYS A 7 4.57 -9.96 -14.78
C LYS A 7 4.04 -9.31 -13.51
N GLN A 8 4.49 -8.08 -13.26
CA GLN A 8 3.84 -7.19 -12.31
C GLN A 8 2.44 -6.92 -12.87
N GLN A 9 1.47 -7.69 -12.36
CA GLN A 9 0.08 -7.49 -12.70
C GLN A 9 -0.37 -6.23 -11.97
N ILE A 10 -0.64 -5.18 -12.73
CA ILE A 10 -1.30 -3.98 -12.21
C ILE A 10 -2.79 -4.22 -12.35
N ALA A 11 -3.53 -4.17 -11.23
CA ALA A 11 -4.97 -4.15 -11.23
C ALA A 11 -5.46 -2.71 -10.97
N LEU A 12 -6.59 -2.33 -11.56
CA LEU A 12 -7.23 -1.05 -11.25
C LEU A 12 -8.25 -1.30 -10.14
N TYR A 13 -8.04 -0.68 -8.98
CA TYR A 13 -9.06 -0.59 -7.95
C TYR A 13 -9.88 0.67 -8.17
N GLU A 14 -11.19 0.50 -8.24
CA GLU A 14 -12.16 1.58 -8.32
C GLU A 14 -13.10 1.48 -7.11
N SER A 15 -13.24 2.59 -6.38
CA SER A 15 -14.20 2.65 -5.28
C SER A 15 -15.63 2.54 -5.81
N ALA A 16 -16.57 2.05 -5.00
CA ALA A 16 -17.97 1.83 -5.40
C ALA A 16 -18.71 3.12 -5.84
N ASP A 17 -18.19 4.27 -5.46
CA ASP A 17 -18.65 5.61 -5.86
C ASP A 17 -17.87 6.20 -7.05
N HIS A 18 -16.96 5.44 -7.67
CA HIS A 18 -16.13 5.83 -8.82
C HIS A 18 -15.23 7.06 -8.58
N THR A 19 -14.99 7.43 -7.31
CA THR A 19 -14.21 8.64 -6.96
C THR A 19 -12.71 8.37 -6.81
N VAL A 20 -12.34 7.13 -6.50
CA VAL A 20 -10.95 6.71 -6.27
C VAL A 20 -10.54 5.70 -7.32
N HIS A 21 -9.49 6.04 -8.07
CA HIS A 21 -8.80 5.15 -9.02
C HIS A 21 -7.39 4.88 -8.51
N LEU A 22 -7.03 3.61 -8.36
CA LEU A 22 -5.74 3.17 -7.84
C LEU A 22 -5.14 2.07 -8.71
N ASP A 23 -3.95 2.31 -9.23
CA ASP A 23 -3.12 1.28 -9.85
C ASP A 23 -2.46 0.41 -8.78
N VAL A 24 -3.08 -0.72 -8.47
CA VAL A 24 -2.60 -1.62 -7.42
C VAL A 24 -1.64 -2.65 -8.01
N LYS A 25 -0.51 -2.88 -7.34
CA LYS A 25 0.39 -3.97 -7.71
C LYS A 25 -0.17 -5.26 -7.13
N VAL A 26 -0.28 -6.30 -7.95
CA VAL A 26 -0.69 -7.65 -7.55
C VAL A 26 0.51 -8.57 -7.69
N ASP A 27 0.82 -9.31 -6.62
CA ASP A 27 1.91 -10.26 -6.55
C ASP A 27 1.52 -11.41 -5.62
N GLU A 28 1.76 -12.66 -6.03
CA GLU A 28 1.49 -13.88 -5.23
C GLU A 28 0.16 -13.86 -4.46
N ASP A 29 -0.93 -13.49 -5.14
CA ASP A 29 -2.30 -13.41 -4.60
C ASP A 29 -2.57 -12.30 -3.54
N THR A 30 -1.62 -11.39 -3.31
CA THR A 30 -1.84 -10.19 -2.49
C THR A 30 -1.77 -8.92 -3.33
N VAL A 31 -2.43 -7.88 -2.81
CA VAL A 31 -2.34 -6.52 -3.33
C VAL A 31 -1.31 -5.73 -2.52
N TRP A 32 -0.61 -4.85 -3.20
CA TRP A 32 0.44 -4.00 -2.63
C TRP A 32 0.14 -2.54 -2.93
N LEU A 33 0.02 -1.73 -1.86
CA LEU A 33 -0.21 -0.29 -1.95
C LEU A 33 0.90 0.48 -1.25
N ASN A 34 1.37 1.58 -1.83
CA ASN A 34 2.27 2.49 -1.14
C ASN A 34 1.50 3.48 -0.23
N ARG A 35 2.23 4.24 0.61
CA ARG A 35 1.61 5.21 1.55
C ARG A 35 0.71 6.25 0.86
N LYS A 36 1.04 6.67 -0.36
CA LYS A 36 0.23 7.66 -1.11
C LYS A 36 -1.09 7.05 -1.57
N GLN A 37 -1.05 5.79 -1.99
CA GLN A 37 -2.25 5.06 -2.40
C GLN A 37 -3.16 4.77 -1.21
N LEU A 38 -2.60 4.39 -0.05
CA LEU A 38 -3.34 4.27 1.20
C LEU A 38 -4.02 5.60 1.61
N ALA A 39 -3.30 6.72 1.47
CA ALA A 39 -3.84 8.05 1.75
C ALA A 39 -5.04 8.38 0.84
N LEU A 40 -4.94 8.07 -0.45
CA LEU A 40 -6.04 8.25 -1.39
C LEU A 40 -7.22 7.31 -1.09
N LEU A 41 -6.94 6.02 -0.85
CA LEU A 41 -7.94 4.99 -0.53
C LEU A 41 -8.79 5.36 0.68
N PHE A 42 -8.15 5.92 1.72
CA PHE A 42 -8.82 6.25 2.98
C PHE A 42 -9.17 7.73 3.13
N GLY A 43 -8.92 8.56 2.12
CA GLY A 43 -9.20 9.99 2.16
C GLY A 43 -8.51 10.72 3.32
N ARG A 44 -7.26 10.36 3.61
CA ARG A 44 -6.50 10.87 4.76
C ARG A 44 -5.11 11.32 4.35
N ASP A 45 -4.52 12.24 5.12
CA ASP A 45 -3.16 12.68 4.87
C ASP A 45 -2.14 11.55 5.07
N ILE A 46 -1.08 11.57 4.25
CA ILE A 46 0.03 10.60 4.32
C ILE A 46 0.61 10.54 5.74
N LYS A 47 0.67 11.66 6.46
CA LYS A 47 1.17 11.71 7.84
C LYS A 47 0.34 10.84 8.79
N THR A 48 -0.99 10.89 8.65
CA THR A 48 -1.92 10.09 9.45
C THR A 48 -1.79 8.61 9.08
N ILE A 49 -1.70 8.29 7.80
CA ILE A 49 -1.41 6.93 7.34
C ILE A 49 -0.08 6.41 7.92
N SER A 50 1.00 7.18 7.86
CA SER A 50 2.29 6.79 8.44
C SER A 50 2.19 6.48 9.93
N LYS A 51 1.41 7.27 10.68
CA LYS A 51 1.16 7.01 12.10
C LYS A 51 0.40 5.69 12.30
N HIS A 52 -0.65 5.43 11.53
CA HIS A 52 -1.40 4.18 11.62
C HIS A 52 -0.58 2.96 11.21
N VAL A 53 0.22 3.06 10.15
CA VAL A 53 1.15 2.00 9.73
C VAL A 53 2.15 1.70 10.86
N GLY A 54 2.75 2.72 11.47
CA GLY A 54 3.68 2.54 12.58
C GLY A 54 3.02 1.86 13.79
N ASN A 55 1.78 2.22 14.12
CA ASN A 55 1.03 1.56 15.19
C ASN A 55 0.69 0.11 14.84
N ALA A 56 0.23 -0.15 13.62
CA ALA A 56 -0.11 -1.49 13.15
C ALA A 56 1.11 -2.43 13.21
N LEU A 57 2.27 -1.97 12.71
CA LEU A 57 3.53 -2.74 12.78
C LEU A 57 3.97 -3.06 14.21
N ARG A 58 3.68 -2.17 15.17
CA ARG A 58 4.07 -2.35 16.56
C ARG A 58 3.11 -3.24 17.34
N GLU A 59 1.80 -3.13 17.06
CA GLU A 59 0.75 -3.72 17.89
C GLU A 59 0.23 -5.05 17.34
N GLU A 60 -0.04 -5.12 16.04
CA GLU A 60 -0.80 -6.22 15.41
C GLU A 60 0.05 -7.02 14.43
N LEU A 61 0.90 -6.34 13.67
CA LEU A 61 1.64 -6.90 12.53
C LEU A 61 3.13 -7.08 12.84
N ASN A 62 3.50 -7.08 14.11
CA ASN A 62 4.86 -7.33 14.53
C ASN A 62 5.28 -8.76 14.16
N GLY A 63 6.33 -8.90 13.36
CA GLY A 63 6.82 -10.20 12.89
C GLY A 63 6.15 -10.72 11.61
N PHE A 64 5.19 -9.99 11.04
CA PHE A 64 4.59 -10.33 9.73
C PHE A 64 5.31 -9.59 8.60
N SER A 65 5.49 -10.26 7.45
CA SER A 65 6.05 -9.64 6.25
C SER A 65 4.95 -8.86 5.50
N VAL A 66 4.62 -7.69 6.04
CA VAL A 66 3.54 -6.82 5.51
C VAL A 66 4.06 -5.62 4.74
N VAL A 67 5.39 -5.49 4.62
CA VAL A 67 6.08 -4.40 3.93
C VAL A 67 7.06 -4.99 2.92
N ALA A 68 6.98 -4.53 1.67
CA ALA A 68 7.93 -4.86 0.62
C ALA A 68 8.47 -3.58 -0.02
N GLU A 69 9.75 -3.56 -0.38
CA GLU A 69 10.36 -2.45 -1.09
C GLU A 69 10.34 -2.72 -2.60
N PHE A 70 9.70 -1.84 -3.35
CA PHE A 70 9.69 -1.90 -4.81
C PHE A 70 10.50 -0.76 -5.40
N ALA A 71 11.42 -1.11 -6.29
CA ALA A 71 12.17 -0.16 -7.09
C ALA A 71 11.22 0.61 -8.02
N THR A 72 11.21 1.93 -7.90
CA THR A 72 10.45 2.84 -8.75
C THR A 72 11.41 3.81 -9.40
N THR A 73 11.54 3.74 -10.73
CA THR A 73 12.36 4.67 -11.51
C THR A 73 11.59 5.98 -11.70
N ALA A 74 12.10 7.05 -11.14
CA ALA A 74 11.56 8.39 -11.35
C ALA A 74 12.02 8.95 -12.70
N SER A 75 11.31 9.98 -13.20
CA SER A 75 11.57 10.63 -14.48
C SER A 75 12.94 11.29 -14.58
N ASP A 76 13.65 11.46 -13.47
CA ASP A 76 15.03 11.96 -13.38
C ASP A 76 16.08 10.85 -13.56
N GLY A 77 15.65 9.61 -13.85
CA GLY A 77 16.52 8.45 -14.03
C GLY A 77 16.98 7.82 -12.71
N LYS A 78 16.56 8.33 -11.54
CA LYS A 78 16.92 7.76 -10.25
C LYS A 78 15.92 6.68 -9.85
N THR A 79 16.46 5.58 -9.34
CA THR A 79 15.66 4.50 -8.77
C THR A 79 15.49 4.76 -7.28
N TYR A 80 14.24 4.89 -6.84
CA TYR A 80 13.89 5.00 -5.44
C TYR A 80 13.27 3.70 -4.96
N GLN A 81 13.67 3.25 -3.77
CA GLN A 81 12.96 2.17 -3.09
C GLN A 81 11.71 2.76 -2.43
N VAL A 82 10.55 2.22 -2.79
CA VAL A 82 9.27 2.65 -2.25
C VAL A 82 8.65 1.50 -1.48
N GLU A 83 8.41 1.72 -0.19
CA GLU A 83 7.67 0.80 0.66
C GLU A 83 6.23 0.65 0.15
N HIS A 84 5.83 -0.60 -0.07
CA HIS A 84 4.46 -1.00 -0.32
C HIS A 84 4.00 -1.93 0.80
N TYR A 85 2.69 -1.92 1.00
CA TYR A 85 2.02 -2.56 2.12
C TYR A 85 1.02 -3.57 1.58
N ASN A 86 1.04 -4.77 2.15
CA ASN A 86 0.17 -5.87 1.72
C ASN A 86 -1.28 -5.67 2.21
N LEU A 87 -2.14 -6.63 1.89
CA LEU A 87 -3.55 -6.60 2.28
C LEU A 87 -3.76 -6.53 3.80
N ASP A 88 -2.96 -7.21 4.61
CA ASP A 88 -3.09 -7.19 6.09
C ASP A 88 -2.87 -5.78 6.65
N MET A 89 -1.86 -5.07 6.14
CA MET A 89 -1.61 -3.69 6.50
C MET A 89 -2.74 -2.76 6.03
N ILE A 90 -3.22 -2.95 4.80
CA ILE A 90 -4.34 -2.17 4.24
C ILE A 90 -5.57 -2.32 5.15
N LEU A 91 -5.90 -3.53 5.57
CA LEU A 91 -7.03 -3.81 6.44
C LEU A 91 -6.84 -3.20 7.84
N SER A 92 -5.67 -3.40 8.48
CA SER A 92 -5.38 -2.84 9.80
C SER A 92 -5.50 -1.31 9.81
N VAL A 93 -4.91 -0.64 8.80
CA VAL A 93 -5.02 0.82 8.65
C VAL A 93 -6.48 1.23 8.40
N GLY A 94 -7.21 0.51 7.55
CA GLY A 94 -8.62 0.81 7.26
C GLY A 94 -9.52 0.74 8.49
N TYR A 95 -9.33 -0.26 9.34
CA TYR A 95 -10.03 -0.36 10.63
C TYR A 95 -9.73 0.84 11.53
N ARG A 96 -8.45 1.25 11.61
CA ARG A 96 -8.02 2.36 12.46
C ARG A 96 -8.59 3.70 11.98
N VAL A 97 -8.60 3.94 10.66
CA VAL A 97 -9.18 5.17 10.07
C VAL A 97 -10.68 5.25 10.29
N LYS A 98 -11.42 4.13 10.22
CA LYS A 98 -12.89 4.10 10.42
C LYS A 98 -13.32 4.06 11.89
N SER A 99 -12.40 3.80 12.82
CA SER A 99 -12.70 3.76 14.25
C SER A 99 -12.88 5.16 14.86
N LYS A 100 -13.73 5.30 15.89
CA LYS A 100 -13.96 6.56 16.63
C LYS A 100 -12.70 7.15 17.26
N GLU A 101 -11.61 6.39 17.34
CA GLU A 101 -10.32 6.81 17.92
C GLU A 101 -9.32 7.31 16.85
N GLY A 102 -9.72 7.34 15.57
CA GLY A 102 -8.90 7.76 14.44
C GLY A 102 -8.76 9.29 14.35
N ILE A 103 -7.82 9.86 15.10
CA ILE A 103 -7.33 11.24 14.91
C ILE A 103 -6.45 11.30 13.67
#